data_AF-G8ZW74-F1
#
_entry.id   AF-G8ZW74-F1
#
_cell.length_a   1.000
_cell.length_b   1.000
_cell.length_c   1.000
_cell.angle_alpha   90.00
_cell.angle_beta   90.00
_cell.angle_gamma   90.00
#
_symmetry.space_group_name_H-M   'P 1'
#
loop_
_entity.id
_entity.type
_entity.pdbx_description
1 polymer ?
#
loop_
_entity_poly.entity_id
_entity_poly.type
_entity_poly.pdbx_seq_one_letter_code
_entity_poly.pdbx_strand_id
1 'polypeptide(L)'
;MYIRKAYEVTDLAKQAELIKKYPLGIVFSANPSPGGGLLGFMRGGSLQEVDSELCATHVPFFFVEGKDGESHKLVAHLAANNQQVEQLEKVGKVLVVFQSVDSYTSSAWYPLKKKTHKYVPTWNFAAVHVYGTPKVIRDDKEWLLRQLNQITNQEEGKRPEGEGYEEKWKVSDAPEKYIDAKLKNIVGLEIEITAIQSKFKFGQDEVPTNVNGVLEGLEKEVGGEKGEEMCKLTRECYPGEL
;
A
#
# COMPACT_ATOMS: atom_id res chain seq x y z
N MET A 1 5.46 12.53 5.69
CA MET A 1 4.03 12.94 5.58
C MET A 1 3.68 13.84 6.77
N TYR A 2 2.82 14.87 6.63
CA TYR A 2 2.26 15.56 7.82
C TYR A 2 1.13 14.72 8.41
N ILE A 3 1.29 14.33 9.69
CA ILE A 3 0.39 13.44 10.42
C ILE A 3 -0.01 14.16 11.71
N ARG A 4 -1.29 14.52 11.81
CA ARG A 4 -1.85 15.00 13.08
C ARG A 4 -1.90 13.80 14.04
N LYS A 5 -1.57 14.01 15.32
CA LYS A 5 -1.53 12.96 16.34
C LYS A 5 -2.78 12.07 16.40
N ALA A 6 -3.97 12.65 16.20
CA ALA A 6 -5.23 11.90 16.20
C ALA A 6 -5.36 10.87 15.06
N TYR A 7 -4.55 10.99 14.01
CA TYR A 7 -4.55 10.13 12.83
C TYR A 7 -3.29 9.27 12.72
N GLU A 8 -2.36 9.41 13.66
CA GLU A 8 -1.13 8.63 13.68
C GLU A 8 -1.42 7.23 14.23
N VAL A 9 -0.99 6.21 13.51
CA VAL A 9 -1.04 4.82 13.98
C VAL A 9 0.40 4.32 14.07
N THR A 10 0.83 4.00 15.30
CA THR A 10 2.16 3.44 15.59
C THR A 10 2.12 1.94 15.92
N ASP A 11 0.92 1.37 16.03
CA ASP A 11 0.70 -0.06 16.26
C ASP A 11 1.10 -0.85 15.00
N LEU A 12 2.16 -1.65 15.13
CA LEU A 12 2.70 -2.44 14.04
C LEU A 12 1.70 -3.48 13.52
N ALA A 13 0.89 -4.08 14.37
CA ALA A 13 -0.10 -5.06 13.96
C ALA A 13 -1.15 -4.42 13.05
N LYS A 14 -1.64 -3.22 13.40
CA LYS A 14 -2.57 -2.46 12.55
C LYS A 14 -1.93 -2.01 11.24
N GLN A 15 -0.66 -1.59 11.26
CA GLN A 15 0.08 -1.23 10.05
C GLN A 15 0.24 -2.44 9.12
N ALA A 16 0.64 -3.60 9.67
CA ALA A 16 0.80 -4.84 8.92
C ALA A 16 -0.53 -5.37 8.39
N GLU A 17 -1.62 -5.24 9.15
CA GLU A 17 -2.97 -5.60 8.69
C GLU A 17 -3.38 -4.78 7.47
N LEU A 18 -3.12 -3.46 7.47
CA LEU A 18 -3.39 -2.63 6.29
C LEU A 18 -2.58 -3.09 5.07
N ILE A 19 -1.30 -3.40 5.24
CA ILE A 19 -0.44 -3.92 4.16
C ILE A 19 -1.00 -5.26 3.65
N LYS A 20 -1.39 -6.18 4.53
CA LYS A 20 -1.96 -7.49 4.15
C LYS A 20 -3.31 -7.34 3.43
N LYS A 21 -4.15 -6.40 3.86
CA LYS A 21 -5.46 -6.13 3.26
C LYS A 21 -5.35 -5.44 1.91
N TYR A 22 -4.42 -4.49 1.77
CA TYR A 22 -4.17 -3.71 0.56
C TYR A 22 -2.73 -3.92 0.04
N PRO A 23 -2.38 -5.12 -0.45
CA PRO A 23 -1.00 -5.52 -0.71
C PRO A 23 -0.38 -4.93 -1.98
N LEU A 24 -1.20 -4.39 -2.90
CA LEU A 24 -0.71 -3.69 -4.08
C LEU A 24 -0.09 -2.35 -3.67
N GLY A 25 1.21 -2.38 -3.36
CA GLY A 25 1.97 -1.20 -2.99
C GLY A 25 2.66 -0.57 -4.18
N ILE A 26 3.18 0.64 -3.97
CA ILE A 26 4.01 1.35 -4.94
C ILE A 26 5.40 1.49 -4.36
N VAL A 27 6.41 0.88 -4.99
CA VAL A 27 7.82 1.07 -4.61
C VAL A 27 8.43 2.23 -5.39
N PHE A 28 8.85 3.24 -4.64
CA PHE A 28 9.56 4.41 -5.14
C PHE A 28 11.06 4.26 -4.90
N SER A 29 11.84 4.54 -5.93
CA SER A 29 13.30 4.71 -5.84
C SER A 29 13.72 5.95 -6.62
N ALA A 30 14.76 6.60 -6.13
CA ALA A 30 15.40 7.72 -6.79
C ALA A 30 16.90 7.47 -6.83
N ASN A 31 17.52 7.64 -7.99
CA ASN A 31 18.97 7.63 -8.09
C ASN A 31 19.44 9.08 -8.08
N PRO A 32 20.05 9.60 -7.01
CA PRO A 32 20.62 10.93 -7.02
C PRO A 32 21.84 10.90 -7.96
N SER A 33 21.65 11.29 -9.21
CA SER A 33 22.78 11.45 -10.12
C SER A 33 23.64 12.63 -9.63
N PRO A 34 24.98 12.52 -9.59
CA PRO A 34 25.86 13.64 -9.23
C PRO A 34 25.85 14.79 -10.27
N GLY A 35 25.10 14.65 -11.37
CA GLY A 35 25.20 15.47 -12.58
C GLY A 35 24.38 16.76 -12.61
N GLY A 36 23.62 17.09 -11.55
CA GLY A 36 22.82 18.31 -11.45
C GLY A 36 23.60 19.56 -11.01
N GLY A 37 24.82 19.76 -11.52
CA GLY A 37 25.50 21.05 -11.37
C GLY A 37 24.75 22.18 -12.08
N LEU A 38 25.23 23.42 -11.92
CA LEU A 38 24.67 24.70 -12.42
C LEU A 38 24.19 24.71 -13.90
N LEU A 39 24.56 23.72 -14.73
CA LEU A 39 24.14 23.58 -16.14
C LEU A 39 22.89 22.70 -16.38
N GLY A 40 22.44 21.88 -15.43
CA GLY A 40 21.32 20.94 -15.63
C GLY A 40 19.93 21.62 -15.76
N PHE A 41 19.80 22.85 -15.27
CA PHE A 41 18.55 23.62 -15.27
C PHE A 41 18.16 24.22 -16.63
N MET A 42 19.00 24.07 -17.67
CA MET A 42 18.73 24.62 -19.01
C MET A 42 18.06 23.65 -19.99
N ARG A 43 17.81 22.39 -19.60
CA ARG A 43 16.95 21.50 -20.39
C ARG A 43 15.51 21.68 -19.94
N GLY A 44 14.77 22.51 -20.67
CA GLY A 44 13.31 22.53 -20.58
C GLY A 44 12.77 21.16 -20.95
N GLY A 45 12.47 20.33 -19.96
CA GLY A 45 11.86 19.02 -20.16
C GLY A 45 10.52 19.17 -20.87
N SER A 46 10.32 18.37 -21.92
CA SER A 46 9.00 18.30 -22.56
C SER A 46 8.02 17.58 -21.63
N LEU A 47 6.72 17.84 -21.77
CA LEU A 47 5.65 17.11 -21.05
C LEU A 47 5.64 15.58 -21.30
N GLN A 48 6.51 15.07 -22.16
CA GLN A 48 6.59 13.67 -22.58
C GLN A 48 7.85 12.94 -22.10
N GLU A 49 8.86 13.65 -21.57
CA GLU A 49 10.07 13.01 -21.06
C GLU A 49 9.85 12.56 -19.62
N VAL A 50 9.80 11.25 -19.39
CA VAL A 50 9.78 10.65 -18.06
C VAL A 50 11.17 10.73 -17.46
N ASP A 51 11.28 11.30 -16.27
CA ASP A 51 12.52 11.31 -15.52
C ASP A 51 12.90 9.89 -15.10
N SER A 52 13.88 9.29 -15.80
CA SER A 52 14.39 7.96 -15.51
C SER A 52 15.11 7.86 -14.15
N GLU A 53 15.40 8.99 -13.49
CA GLU A 53 15.98 9.00 -12.15
C GLU A 53 14.94 8.72 -11.07
N LEU A 54 13.64 8.90 -11.35
CA LEU A 54 12.53 8.64 -10.44
C LEU A 54 11.69 7.47 -10.95
N CYS A 55 11.76 6.33 -10.26
CA CYS A 55 10.97 5.16 -10.61
C CYS A 55 9.86 4.90 -9.59
N ALA A 56 8.70 4.48 -10.09
CA ALA A 56 7.58 3.99 -9.29
C ALA A 56 6.99 2.73 -9.95
N THR A 57 7.07 1.58 -9.26
CA THR A 57 6.44 0.34 -9.72
C THR A 57 5.32 -0.07 -8.77
N HIS A 58 4.15 -0.37 -9.34
CA HIS A 58 3.04 -0.97 -8.63
C HIS A 58 3.23 -2.49 -8.59
N VAL A 59 3.30 -3.08 -7.41
CA VAL A 59 3.51 -4.53 -7.26
C VAL A 59 2.91 -5.03 -5.94
N PRO A 60 2.32 -6.24 -5.91
CA PRO A 60 1.89 -6.87 -4.66
C PRO A 60 3.07 -7.20 -3.77
N PHE A 61 3.02 -6.76 -2.51
CA PHE A 61 3.97 -7.12 -1.47
C PHE A 61 3.33 -8.07 -0.45
N PHE A 62 4.13 -8.98 0.07
CA PHE A 62 3.81 -9.77 1.24
C PHE A 62 4.64 -9.26 2.44
N PHE A 63 3.98 -9.05 3.58
CA PHE A 63 4.64 -8.63 4.82
C PHE A 63 5.15 -9.84 5.59
N VAL A 64 6.47 -9.94 5.75
CA VAL A 64 7.13 -11.02 6.49
C VAL A 64 7.47 -10.51 7.89
N GLU A 65 6.92 -11.17 8.90
CA GLU A 65 7.26 -10.95 10.30
C GLU A 65 8.61 -11.60 10.62
N GLY A 66 9.52 -10.83 11.23
CA GLY A 66 10.81 -11.34 11.66
C GLY A 66 10.65 -12.32 12.83
N LYS A 67 11.47 -13.37 12.87
CA LYS A 67 11.41 -14.40 13.93
C LYS A 67 11.63 -13.83 15.34
N ASP A 68 12.38 -12.74 15.43
CA ASP A 68 12.73 -12.07 16.68
C ASP A 68 11.87 -10.82 16.95
N GLY A 69 10.83 -10.58 16.14
CA GLY A 69 9.93 -9.43 16.28
C GLY A 69 10.53 -8.06 15.90
N GLU A 70 11.78 -8.02 15.45
CA GLU A 70 12.48 -6.76 15.13
C GLU A 70 12.85 -6.62 13.64
N SER A 71 13.12 -7.73 12.94
CA SER A 71 13.57 -7.72 11.53
C SER A 71 12.45 -8.05 10.54
N HIS A 72 11.54 -7.10 10.32
CA HIS A 72 10.43 -7.23 9.37
C HIS A 72 10.88 -6.95 7.93
N LYS A 73 10.22 -7.60 6.96
CA LYS A 73 10.54 -7.44 5.55
C LYS A 73 9.28 -7.31 4.71
N LEU A 74 9.39 -6.60 3.59
CA LEU A 74 8.46 -6.73 2.48
C LEU A 74 9.10 -7.59 1.39
N VAL A 75 8.35 -8.53 0.83
CA VAL A 75 8.81 -9.34 -0.30
C VAL A 75 7.85 -9.26 -1.48
N ALA A 76 8.40 -9.12 -2.67
CA ALA A 76 7.68 -9.03 -3.94
C ALA A 76 8.50 -9.70 -5.05
N HIS A 77 7.96 -9.73 -6.26
CA HIS A 77 8.73 -10.04 -7.47
C HIS A 77 8.42 -9.00 -8.55
N LEU A 78 9.39 -8.73 -9.40
CA LEU A 78 9.26 -7.81 -10.53
C LEU A 78 9.51 -8.57 -11.83
N ALA A 79 8.94 -8.10 -12.93
CA ALA A 79 9.40 -8.53 -14.25
C ALA A 79 10.90 -8.23 -14.39
N ALA A 80 11.69 -9.19 -14.87
CA ALA A 80 13.15 -9.06 -14.94
C ALA A 80 13.61 -7.90 -15.86
N ASN A 81 12.76 -7.50 -16.81
CA ASN A 81 12.98 -6.38 -17.72
C ASN A 81 12.43 -5.02 -17.21
N ASN A 82 11.89 -4.97 -15.98
CA ASN A 82 11.47 -3.70 -15.39
C ASN A 82 12.70 -2.82 -15.17
N GLN A 83 12.69 -1.61 -15.73
CA GLN A 83 13.80 -0.66 -15.67
C GLN A 83 14.21 -0.30 -14.23
N GLN A 84 13.27 -0.34 -13.29
CA GLN A 84 13.55 -0.05 -11.88
C GLN A 84 14.46 -1.11 -11.23
N VAL A 85 14.57 -2.32 -11.79
CA VAL A 85 15.39 -3.41 -11.20
C VAL A 85 16.86 -2.99 -11.07
N GLU A 86 17.46 -2.45 -12.12
CA GLU A 86 18.86 -2.00 -12.07
C GLU A 86 19.06 -0.82 -11.11
N GLN A 87 18.03 0.00 -10.93
CA GLN A 87 18.07 1.11 -9.98
C GLN A 87 18.02 0.60 -8.54
N LEU A 88 17.15 -0.37 -8.26
CA LEU A 88 17.00 -1.00 -6.95
C LEU A 88 18.29 -1.69 -6.48
N GLU A 89 19.12 -2.18 -7.39
CA GLU A 89 20.43 -2.75 -7.08
C GLU A 89 21.47 -1.69 -6.64
N LYS A 90 21.25 -0.42 -6.99
CA LYS A 90 22.22 0.68 -6.77
C LYS A 90 21.82 1.62 -5.64
N VAL A 91 20.53 1.70 -5.30
CA VAL A 91 20.03 2.61 -4.25
C VAL A 91 20.06 1.93 -2.88
N GLY A 92 20.47 2.69 -1.85
CA GLY A 92 20.47 2.19 -0.47
C GLY A 92 19.14 2.32 0.27
N LYS A 93 18.15 3.03 -0.30
CA LYS A 93 16.86 3.29 0.35
C LYS A 93 15.73 3.38 -0.66
N VAL A 94 14.56 2.89 -0.26
CA VAL A 94 13.29 2.98 -0.98
C VAL A 94 12.16 3.39 -0.06
N LEU A 95 11.06 3.86 -0.67
CA LEU A 95 9.78 4.07 -0.01
C LEU A 95 8.75 3.17 -0.69
N VAL A 96 8.03 2.37 0.08
CA VAL A 96 6.84 1.64 -0.38
C VAL A 96 5.60 2.27 0.23
N VAL A 97 4.61 2.60 -0.60
CA VAL A 97 3.34 3.17 -0.15
C VAL A 97 2.21 2.17 -0.36
N PHE A 98 1.43 1.96 0.69
CA PHE A 98 0.17 1.20 0.69
C PHE A 98 -0.96 2.15 1.07
N GLN A 99 -2.11 2.01 0.41
CA GLN A 99 -3.27 2.86 0.64
C GLN A 99 -4.54 2.01 0.70
N SER A 100 -5.43 2.32 1.64
CA SER A 100 -6.77 1.73 1.71
C SER A 100 -7.69 2.31 0.63
N VAL A 101 -8.96 1.91 0.65
CA VAL A 101 -10.01 2.75 0.05
C VAL A 101 -9.98 4.15 0.65
N ASP A 102 -10.36 5.14 -0.14
CA ASP A 102 -10.49 6.54 0.27
C ASP A 102 -11.88 7.07 -0.07
N SER A 103 -12.28 8.19 0.52
CA SER A 103 -13.41 8.96 -0.02
C SER A 103 -13.29 10.43 0.31
N TYR A 104 -13.78 11.25 -0.61
CA TYR A 104 -14.18 12.61 -0.29
C TYR A 104 -15.27 12.57 0.79
N THR A 105 -15.11 13.40 1.81
CA THR A 105 -16.05 13.61 2.90
C THR A 105 -16.66 14.98 2.76
N SER A 106 -17.92 15.01 2.32
CA SER A 106 -18.64 16.27 2.13
C SER A 106 -18.96 16.90 3.47
N SER A 107 -18.70 18.20 3.61
CA SER A 107 -19.12 18.91 4.81
C SER A 107 -20.64 19.01 4.95
N ALA A 108 -21.40 18.76 3.87
CA ALA A 108 -22.87 18.70 3.92
C ALA A 108 -23.39 17.55 4.82
N TRP A 109 -22.57 16.53 5.06
CA TRP A 109 -22.91 15.38 5.90
C TRP A 109 -22.80 15.68 7.40
N TYR A 110 -22.06 16.72 7.79
CA TYR A 110 -21.93 17.11 9.19
C TYR A 110 -23.22 17.78 9.71
N PRO A 111 -23.98 17.15 10.63
CA PRO A 111 -25.22 17.72 11.11
C PRO A 111 -25.02 19.09 11.80
N LEU A 112 -23.88 19.28 12.47
CA LEU A 112 -23.55 20.55 13.12
C LEU A 112 -23.26 21.68 12.14
N LYS A 113 -22.87 21.41 10.88
CA LYS A 113 -22.64 22.45 9.87
C LYS A 113 -23.90 23.28 9.64
N LYS A 114 -25.08 22.67 9.64
CA LYS A 114 -26.36 23.37 9.46
C LYS A 114 -26.60 24.42 10.56
N LYS A 115 -26.00 24.24 11.74
CA LYS A 115 -26.13 25.15 12.89
C LYS A 115 -24.98 26.15 12.98
N THR A 116 -23.74 25.70 12.77
CA THR A 116 -22.55 26.52 13.03
C THR A 116 -21.99 27.18 11.78
N HIS A 117 -22.30 26.66 10.60
CA HIS A 117 -21.66 26.97 9.32
C HIS A 117 -20.13 26.78 9.29
N LYS A 118 -19.56 26.11 10.31
CA LYS A 118 -18.12 25.96 10.52
C LYS A 118 -17.65 24.53 10.25
N TYR A 119 -17.66 24.10 8.99
CA TYR A 119 -17.00 22.86 8.54
C TYR A 119 -16.61 22.94 7.06
N VAL A 120 -15.44 22.40 6.73
CA VAL A 120 -14.93 22.30 5.36
C VAL A 120 -14.87 20.83 4.92
N PRO A 121 -14.95 20.55 3.62
CA PRO A 121 -14.81 19.18 3.16
C PRO A 121 -13.36 18.67 3.31
N THR A 122 -13.21 17.35 3.27
CA THR A 122 -11.92 16.67 3.43
C THR A 122 -11.88 15.35 2.65
N TRP A 123 -10.74 14.65 2.70
CA TRP A 123 -10.60 13.26 2.27
C TRP A 123 -10.27 12.38 3.48
N ASN A 124 -10.94 11.23 3.54
CA ASN A 124 -10.69 10.16 4.49
C ASN A 124 -10.02 8.98 3.79
N PHE A 125 -9.00 8.41 4.41
CA PHE A 125 -8.20 7.30 3.90
C PHE A 125 -7.27 6.77 5.00
N ALA A 126 -6.72 5.58 4.81
CA ALA A 126 -5.54 5.12 5.52
C ALA A 126 -4.37 4.91 4.54
N ALA A 127 -3.16 5.21 5.00
CA ALA A 127 -1.94 4.96 4.25
C ALA A 127 -0.81 4.50 5.18
N VAL A 128 0.00 3.56 4.70
CA VAL A 128 1.22 3.08 5.35
C VAL A 128 2.39 3.30 4.40
N HIS A 129 3.39 4.02 4.87
CA HIS A 129 4.64 4.29 4.19
C HIS A 129 5.75 3.48 4.86
N VAL A 130 6.33 2.54 4.12
CA VAL A 130 7.41 1.68 4.58
C VAL A 130 8.71 2.15 3.96
N TYR A 131 9.70 2.45 4.79
CA TYR A 131 11.05 2.82 4.37
C TYR A 131 11.97 1.63 4.60
N GLY A 132 12.83 1.34 3.63
CA GLY A 132 13.72 0.20 3.77
C GLY A 132 14.87 0.17 2.78
N THR A 133 15.72 -0.83 2.95
CA THR A 133 16.85 -1.12 2.06
C THR A 133 16.42 -2.21 1.08
N PRO A 134 16.42 -1.97 -0.24
CA PRO A 134 16.06 -2.99 -1.21
C PRO A 134 17.21 -3.98 -1.44
N LYS A 135 16.85 -5.22 -1.75
CA LYS A 135 17.75 -6.24 -2.26
C LYS A 135 17.04 -6.99 -3.39
N VAL A 136 17.61 -6.91 -4.59
CA VAL A 136 17.15 -7.71 -5.73
C VAL A 136 17.72 -9.12 -5.62
N ILE A 137 16.86 -10.12 -5.80
CA ILE A 137 17.19 -11.54 -5.74
C ILE A 137 17.09 -12.12 -7.15
N ARG A 138 18.22 -12.54 -7.72
CA ARG A 138 18.29 -13.16 -9.05
C ARG A 138 18.58 -14.64 -8.93
N ASP A 139 18.03 -15.41 -9.87
CA ASP A 139 18.33 -16.82 -10.08
C ASP A 139 18.18 -17.74 -8.85
N ASP A 140 17.39 -17.34 -7.86
CA ASP A 140 17.05 -18.13 -6.67
C ASP A 140 15.62 -18.69 -6.79
N LYS A 141 15.51 -19.88 -7.40
CA LYS A 141 14.24 -20.58 -7.62
C LYS A 141 13.50 -20.81 -6.31
N GLU A 142 14.20 -21.18 -5.23
CA GLU A 142 13.55 -21.48 -3.96
C GLU A 142 12.98 -20.23 -3.29
N TRP A 143 13.73 -19.12 -3.30
CA TRP A 143 13.24 -17.85 -2.78
C TRP A 143 12.01 -17.36 -3.55
N LEU A 144 12.06 -17.41 -4.89
CA LEU A 144 10.94 -17.00 -5.73
C LEU A 144 9.70 -17.86 -5.48
N LEU A 145 9.84 -19.19 -5.40
CA LEU A 145 8.72 -20.07 -5.11
C LEU A 145 8.13 -19.80 -3.73
N ARG A 146 8.96 -19.55 -2.70
CA ARG A 146 8.46 -19.16 -1.37
C ARG A 146 7.65 -17.86 -1.43
N GLN A 147 8.19 -16.83 -2.06
CA GLN A 147 7.52 -15.53 -2.21
C GLN A 147 6.18 -15.67 -2.95
N LEU A 148 6.18 -16.41 -4.08
CA LEU A 148 4.99 -16.65 -4.88
C LEU A 148 3.91 -17.41 -4.08
N ASN A 149 4.28 -18.46 -3.35
CA ASN A 149 3.34 -19.19 -2.51
C ASN A 149 2.77 -18.31 -1.39
N GLN A 150 3.59 -17.47 -0.75
CA GLN A 150 3.13 -16.57 0.31
C GLN A 150 2.05 -15.59 -0.18
N ILE A 151 2.32 -14.86 -1.27
CA ILE A 151 1.35 -13.90 -1.80
C ILE A 151 0.13 -14.61 -2.39
N THR A 152 0.32 -15.74 -3.09
CA THR A 152 -0.79 -16.53 -3.65
C THR A 152 -1.72 -17.02 -2.55
N ASN A 153 -1.18 -17.64 -1.50
CA ASN A 153 -1.99 -18.16 -0.39
C ASN A 153 -2.72 -17.03 0.35
N GLN A 154 -2.12 -15.84 0.47
CA GLN A 154 -2.79 -14.69 1.08
C GLN A 154 -3.98 -14.23 0.23
N GLU A 155 -3.82 -14.07 -1.07
CA GLU A 155 -4.88 -13.57 -1.94
C GLU A 155 -5.97 -14.62 -2.17
N GLU A 156 -5.60 -15.87 -2.41
CA GLU A 156 -6.55 -16.99 -2.50
C GLU A 156 -7.27 -17.21 -1.16
N GLY A 157 -6.62 -16.91 -0.03
CA GLY A 157 -7.23 -16.91 1.30
C GLY A 157 -8.37 -15.91 1.46
N LYS A 158 -8.36 -14.80 0.70
CA LYS A 158 -9.42 -13.79 0.68
C LYS A 158 -10.61 -14.18 -0.20
N ARG A 159 -10.43 -15.14 -1.11
CA ARG A 159 -11.53 -15.63 -1.97
C ARG A 159 -12.56 -16.40 -1.12
N PRO A 160 -13.86 -16.26 -1.44
CA PRO A 160 -14.92 -17.03 -0.78
C PRO A 160 -14.77 -18.53 -1.05
N GLU A 161 -15.35 -19.33 -0.16
CA GLU A 161 -15.45 -20.80 -0.29
C GLU A 161 -16.92 -21.22 -0.41
N GLY A 162 -17.18 -22.38 -1.03
CA GLY A 162 -18.51 -22.99 -1.08
C GLY A 162 -19.07 -23.15 -2.49
N GLU A 163 -20.34 -23.55 -2.56
CA GLU A 163 -21.04 -23.79 -3.83
C GLU A 163 -21.06 -22.51 -4.69
N GLY A 164 -20.64 -22.65 -5.95
CA GLY A 164 -20.55 -21.54 -6.89
C GLY A 164 -19.17 -20.88 -7.02
N TYR A 165 -18.18 -21.34 -6.25
CA TYR A 165 -16.79 -20.86 -6.36
C TYR A 165 -15.82 -22.01 -6.67
N GLU A 166 -14.86 -21.74 -7.55
CA GLU A 166 -13.75 -22.65 -7.86
C GLU A 166 -12.80 -22.81 -6.68
N GLU A 167 -12.12 -23.96 -6.61
CA GLU A 167 -11.10 -24.24 -5.59
C GLU A 167 -10.01 -23.15 -5.56
N LYS A 168 -9.41 -22.99 -4.38
CA LYS A 168 -8.29 -22.07 -4.17
C LYS A 168 -7.06 -22.59 -4.91
N TRP A 169 -6.55 -21.78 -5.83
CA TRP A 169 -5.42 -22.14 -6.68
C TRP A 169 -4.11 -22.12 -5.87
N LYS A 170 -3.24 -23.09 -6.12
CA LYS A 170 -1.88 -23.13 -5.57
C LYS A 170 -0.87 -23.03 -6.68
N VAL A 171 0.31 -22.47 -6.37
CA VAL A 171 1.42 -22.42 -7.33
C VAL A 171 1.75 -23.80 -7.90
N SER A 172 1.65 -24.85 -7.08
CA SER A 172 1.88 -26.25 -7.45
C SER A 172 0.84 -26.85 -8.41
N ASP A 173 -0.29 -26.19 -8.64
CA ASP A 173 -1.33 -26.69 -9.55
C ASP A 173 -0.93 -26.46 -11.01
N ALA A 174 0.04 -25.57 -11.27
CA ALA A 174 0.66 -25.41 -12.58
C ALA A 174 1.76 -26.47 -12.82
N PRO A 175 1.97 -26.93 -14.08
CA PRO A 175 3.05 -27.86 -14.40
C PRO A 175 4.43 -27.30 -14.06
N GLU A 176 5.31 -28.11 -13.44
CA GLU A 176 6.63 -27.67 -12.99
C GLU A 176 7.46 -26.99 -14.10
N LYS A 177 7.50 -27.59 -15.30
CA LYS A 177 8.22 -26.99 -16.45
C LYS A 177 7.67 -25.63 -16.86
N TYR A 178 6.36 -25.42 -16.68
CA TYR A 178 5.73 -24.13 -16.97
C TYR A 178 6.11 -23.09 -15.92
N ILE A 179 6.08 -23.47 -14.63
CA ILE A 179 6.54 -22.61 -13.52
C ILE A 179 8.00 -22.22 -13.76
N ASP A 180 8.89 -23.17 -14.03
CA ASP A 180 10.31 -22.93 -14.28
C ASP A 180 10.56 -21.97 -15.45
N ALA A 181 9.77 -22.07 -16.52
CA ALA A 181 9.83 -21.13 -17.63
C ALA A 181 9.38 -19.71 -17.23
N LYS A 182 8.36 -19.59 -16.37
CA LYS A 182 7.88 -18.28 -15.88
C LYS A 182 8.84 -17.64 -14.89
N LEU A 183 9.45 -18.41 -13.99
CA LEU A 183 10.42 -17.91 -13.01
C LEU A 183 11.60 -17.19 -13.66
N LYS A 184 12.03 -17.61 -14.86
CA LYS A 184 13.11 -16.96 -15.63
C LYS A 184 12.79 -15.51 -16.05
N ASN A 185 11.52 -15.10 -16.03
CA ASN A 185 11.09 -13.78 -16.46
C ASN A 185 10.87 -12.82 -15.29
N ILE A 186 11.15 -13.24 -14.06
CA ILE A 186 10.98 -12.42 -12.86
C ILE A 186 12.24 -12.41 -12.00
N VAL A 187 12.38 -11.38 -11.20
CA VAL A 187 13.38 -11.26 -10.13
C VAL A 187 12.68 -11.03 -8.82
N GLY A 188 13.26 -11.51 -7.72
CA GLY A 188 12.77 -11.26 -6.39
C GLY A 188 13.14 -9.85 -5.92
N LEU A 189 12.30 -9.27 -5.08
CA LEU A 189 12.57 -8.04 -4.37
C LEU A 189 12.32 -8.27 -2.88
N GLU A 190 13.35 -8.11 -2.07
CA GLU A 190 13.27 -8.07 -0.62
C GLU A 190 13.55 -6.64 -0.17
N ILE A 191 12.74 -6.11 0.76
CA ILE A 191 12.97 -4.81 1.38
C ILE A 191 13.04 -5.01 2.88
N GLU A 192 14.22 -4.81 3.45
CA GLU A 192 14.40 -4.81 4.89
C GLU A 192 13.81 -3.52 5.46
N ILE A 193 12.82 -3.64 6.35
CA ILE A 193 12.08 -2.50 6.88
C ILE A 193 12.95 -1.77 7.92
N THR A 194 13.17 -0.48 7.68
CA THR A 194 13.93 0.40 8.58
C THR A 194 13.05 1.38 9.34
N ALA A 195 11.90 1.75 8.79
CA ALA A 195 10.91 2.59 9.45
C ALA A 195 9.54 2.41 8.80
N ILE A 196 8.48 2.66 9.58
CA ILE A 196 7.10 2.73 9.10
C ILE A 196 6.50 4.05 9.59
N GLN A 197 5.85 4.78 8.69
CA GLN A 197 4.98 5.92 9.01
C GLN A 197 3.58 5.63 8.50
N SER A 198 2.55 5.90 9.30
CA SER A 198 1.18 5.66 8.85
C SER A 198 0.21 6.74 9.29
N LYS A 199 -0.83 6.93 8.49
CA LYS A 199 -1.88 7.92 8.73
C LYS A 199 -3.23 7.31 8.41
N PHE A 200 -4.09 7.23 9.40
CA PHE A 200 -5.45 6.72 9.30
C PHE A 200 -6.35 7.90 9.62
N LYS A 201 -6.99 8.48 8.61
CA LYS A 201 -7.77 9.71 8.75
C LYS A 201 -9.24 9.41 8.48
N PHE A 202 -10.01 9.27 9.55
CA PHE A 202 -11.45 8.97 9.50
C PHE A 202 -12.27 9.80 10.49
N GLY A 203 -11.75 10.95 10.94
CA GLY A 203 -12.48 11.87 11.82
C GLY A 203 -12.41 11.53 13.30
N GLN A 204 -11.32 10.91 13.77
CA GLN A 204 -11.08 10.56 15.17
C GLN A 204 -11.10 11.75 16.14
N ASP A 205 -10.92 12.96 15.63
CA ASP A 205 -10.94 14.22 16.36
C ASP A 205 -12.25 15.00 16.19
N GLU A 206 -13.23 14.43 15.48
CA GLU A 206 -14.57 15.00 15.36
C GLU A 206 -15.52 14.46 16.43
N VAL A 207 -16.59 15.22 16.68
CA VAL A 207 -17.64 14.83 17.62
C VAL A 207 -18.52 13.72 17.04
N PRO A 208 -19.05 12.79 17.87
CA PRO A 208 -19.79 11.61 17.40
C PRO A 208 -20.95 11.95 16.46
N THR A 209 -21.70 13.03 16.74
CA THR A 209 -22.81 13.48 15.89
C THR A 209 -22.39 13.74 14.44
N ASN A 210 -21.20 14.31 14.23
CA ASN A 210 -20.69 14.56 12.88
C ASN A 210 -20.17 13.28 12.23
N VAL A 211 -19.54 12.39 13.00
CA VAL A 211 -19.08 11.10 12.49
C VAL A 211 -20.26 10.23 12.05
N ASN A 212 -21.35 10.18 12.82
CA ASN A 212 -22.58 9.48 12.43
C ASN A 212 -23.19 10.06 11.15
N GLY A 213 -23.18 11.38 10.98
CA GLY A 213 -23.58 11.99 9.72
C GLY A 213 -22.68 11.61 8.53
N VAL A 214 -21.36 11.48 8.75
CA VAL A 214 -20.43 10.98 7.72
C VAL A 214 -20.71 9.52 7.39
N LEU A 215 -20.95 8.66 8.38
CA LEU A 215 -21.30 7.25 8.15
C LEU A 215 -22.56 7.12 7.30
N GLU A 216 -23.61 7.89 7.61
CA GLU A 216 -24.83 7.91 6.78
C GLU A 216 -24.56 8.40 5.36
N GLY A 217 -23.72 9.43 5.19
CA GLY A 217 -23.35 9.96 3.87
C GLY A 217 -22.55 8.94 3.06
N LEU A 218 -21.59 8.25 3.68
CA LEU A 218 -20.82 7.18 3.05
C LEU A 218 -21.74 6.03 2.59
N GLU A 219 -22.67 5.60 3.44
CA GLU A 219 -23.61 4.53 3.11
C GLU A 219 -24.57 4.91 1.98
N LYS A 220 -25.15 6.12 2.03
CA LYS A 220 -26.20 6.56 1.09
C LYS A 220 -25.67 7.11 -0.23
N GLU A 221 -24.59 7.90 -0.19
CA GLU A 221 -24.10 8.64 -1.36
C GLU A 221 -22.86 7.99 -2.01
N VAL A 222 -21.97 7.36 -1.23
CA VAL A 222 -20.86 6.59 -1.80
C VAL A 222 -21.33 5.18 -2.16
N GLY A 223 -21.98 4.49 -1.22
CA GLY A 223 -22.65 3.22 -1.43
C GLY A 223 -21.72 2.06 -1.86
N GLY A 224 -22.34 0.88 -2.02
CA GLY A 224 -21.66 -0.35 -2.42
C GLY A 224 -20.50 -0.75 -1.50
N GLU A 225 -19.64 -1.63 -2.01
CA GLU A 225 -18.49 -2.17 -1.25
C GLU A 225 -17.57 -1.06 -0.73
N LYS A 226 -17.39 0.03 -1.51
CA LYS A 226 -16.55 1.16 -1.12
C LYS A 226 -17.14 1.92 0.07
N GLY A 227 -18.43 2.23 0.04
CA GLY A 227 -19.11 2.90 1.16
C GLY A 227 -19.11 2.06 2.43
N GLU A 228 -19.38 0.76 2.31
CA GLU A 228 -19.36 -0.21 3.41
C GLU A 228 -17.98 -0.30 4.08
N GLU A 229 -16.91 -0.45 3.29
CA GLU A 229 -15.54 -0.51 3.79
C GLU A 229 -15.10 0.83 4.41
N MET A 230 -15.48 1.97 3.83
CA MET A 230 -15.21 3.28 4.42
C MET A 230 -15.92 3.45 5.78
N CYS A 231 -17.17 2.97 5.90
CA CYS A 231 -17.89 2.96 7.17
C CYS A 231 -17.22 2.06 8.20
N LYS A 232 -16.78 0.85 7.80
CA LYS A 232 -16.06 -0.08 8.66
C LYS A 232 -14.77 0.54 9.21
N LEU A 233 -13.90 1.06 8.33
CA LEU A 233 -12.65 1.71 8.73
C LEU A 233 -12.89 2.93 9.64
N THR A 234 -13.95 3.69 9.37
CA THR A 234 -14.33 4.84 10.21
C THR A 234 -14.67 4.38 11.63
N ARG A 235 -15.49 3.33 11.79
CA ARG A 235 -15.83 2.78 13.11
C ARG A 235 -14.63 2.19 13.84
N GLU A 236 -13.79 1.42 13.14
CA GLU A 236 -12.59 0.78 13.72
C GLU A 236 -11.53 1.79 14.19
N CYS A 237 -11.44 2.94 13.53
CA CYS A 237 -10.47 3.97 13.86
C CYS A 237 -10.98 4.97 14.91
N TYR A 238 -12.30 5.10 15.11
CA TYR A 238 -12.85 6.09 16.02
C TYR A 238 -12.63 5.67 17.48
N PRO A 239 -12.10 6.55 18.36
CA PRO A 239 -11.67 6.16 19.70
C PRO A 239 -12.81 6.07 20.74
N GLY A 240 -14.04 6.45 20.38
CA GLY A 240 -15.20 6.47 21.28
C GLY A 240 -16.39 5.67 20.75
N GLU A 241 -17.51 5.72 21.48
CA GLU A 241 -18.77 5.13 21.06
C GLU A 241 -19.43 5.98 19.96
N LEU A 242 -20.04 5.31 18.97
CA LEU A 242 -20.76 5.90 17.84
C LEU A 242 -22.21 5.43 17.80
#